data_AF-A0A345HVV7-F1
#
_entry.id   AF-A0A345HVV7-F1
#
_cell.length_a   1.000
_cell.length_b   1.000
_cell.length_c   1.000
_cell.angle_alpha   90.00
_cell.angle_beta   90.00
_cell.angle_gamma   90.00
#
_symmetry.space_group_name_H-M   'P 1'
#
loop_
_entity.id
_entity.type
_entity.pdbx_description
1 polymer ?
#
loop_
_entity_poly.entity_id
_entity_poly.type
_entity_poly.pdbx_seq_one_letter_code
_entity_poly.pdbx_strand_id
1 'polypeptide(L)'
;MTITPLSHTCTRGPLISAEGLNGVGKTYLTNRAVEALDEKPLMLDEFSQRANGRPGLGEALLQALREASTGDPFLRGGTPMAEALLLMAIKRHDLDTLLPDLARGRTVVEGRSVDTTAVCQALLLHPDHPDRALETALALLDLASSYRPLPDLTILVTDDADQALVRAQRRDRRVFTTEQATFMRKACALFERVAATDPARYRVVDRRITDEYEAAAQIRDWIGSAGPGLDCLREPWMGEGAPCMCCGHRAEEVPA
;
A
#
# COMPACT_ATOMS: atom_id res chain seq x y z
N MET A 1 31.60 14.11 28.57
CA MET A 1 31.50 12.94 27.69
C MET A 1 30.07 12.87 27.22
N THR A 2 29.81 13.32 25.99
CA THR A 2 28.51 13.17 25.33
C THR A 2 28.36 11.70 24.97
N ILE A 3 27.51 10.99 25.72
CA ILE A 3 27.11 9.63 25.37
C ILE A 3 26.21 9.78 24.14
N THR A 4 26.73 9.48 22.95
CA THR A 4 25.89 9.32 21.77
C THR A 4 25.03 8.09 22.02
N PRO A 5 23.69 8.22 22.15
CA PRO A 5 22.86 7.06 22.38
C PRO A 5 23.05 6.10 21.18
N LEU A 6 23.37 4.84 21.48
CA LEU A 6 23.44 3.79 20.47
C LEU A 6 22.04 3.71 19.83
N SER A 7 21.93 4.13 18.56
CA SER A 7 20.69 4.05 17.82
C SER A 7 20.27 2.59 17.72
N HIS A 8 19.21 2.21 18.43
CA HIS A 8 18.63 0.88 18.30
C HIS A 8 18.11 0.70 16.87
N THR A 9 18.66 -0.27 16.14
CA THR A 9 18.15 -0.67 14.83
C THR A 9 17.20 -1.85 15.03
N CYS A 10 15.98 -1.73 14.50
CA CYS A 10 14.97 -2.76 14.65
C CYS A 10 15.31 -3.95 13.72
N THR A 11 15.35 -5.17 14.24
CA THR A 11 15.63 -6.40 13.45
C THR A 11 14.40 -6.93 12.72
N ARG A 12 13.34 -6.13 12.60
CA ARG A 12 12.12 -6.53 11.90
C ARG A 12 12.36 -6.57 10.39
N GLY A 13 11.49 -7.29 9.68
CA GLY A 13 11.43 -7.20 8.22
C GLY A 13 10.77 -5.89 7.76
N PRO A 14 11.03 -5.48 6.51
CA PRO A 14 10.36 -4.34 5.92
C PRO A 14 8.90 -4.67 5.57
N LEU A 15 8.02 -3.69 5.78
CA LEU A 15 6.66 -3.65 5.28
C LEU A 15 6.66 -2.86 3.97
N ILE A 16 6.42 -3.53 2.86
CA ILE A 16 6.45 -2.95 1.51
C ILE A 16 5.03 -2.95 0.95
N SER A 17 4.57 -1.83 0.38
CA SER A 17 3.34 -1.80 -0.41
C SER A 17 3.64 -1.85 -1.91
N ALA A 18 2.92 -2.72 -2.63
CA ALA A 18 2.85 -2.71 -4.08
C ALA A 18 1.54 -2.03 -4.50
N GLU A 19 1.68 -0.84 -5.10
CA GLU A 19 0.63 0.09 -5.46
C GLU A 19 0.53 0.29 -6.98
N GLY A 20 -0.64 0.79 -7.40
CA GLY A 20 -0.96 1.02 -8.80
C GLY A 20 -2.34 0.52 -9.16
N LEU A 21 -2.96 1.16 -10.15
CA LEU A 21 -4.34 0.89 -10.52
C LEU A 21 -4.51 -0.45 -11.26
N ASN A 22 -5.75 -0.94 -11.35
CA ASN A 22 -6.10 -2.10 -12.16
C ASN A 22 -5.50 -2.02 -13.57
N GLY A 23 -4.85 -3.11 -14.00
CA GLY A 23 -4.32 -3.24 -15.35
C GLY A 23 -2.96 -2.59 -15.60
N VAL A 24 -2.34 -1.90 -14.62
CA VAL A 24 -0.97 -1.37 -14.76
C VAL A 24 0.11 -2.43 -14.66
N GLY A 25 -0.23 -3.70 -14.37
CA GLY A 25 0.75 -4.79 -14.30
C GLY A 25 1.42 -4.99 -12.94
N LYS A 26 0.98 -4.27 -11.91
CA LYS A 26 1.42 -4.38 -10.50
C LYS A 26 1.63 -5.83 -10.04
N THR A 27 0.56 -6.63 -9.95
CA THR A 27 0.63 -8.02 -9.47
C THR A 27 1.56 -8.88 -10.33
N TYR A 28 1.54 -8.69 -11.66
CA TYR A 28 2.39 -9.44 -12.58
C TYR A 28 3.88 -9.16 -12.33
N LEU A 29 4.27 -7.87 -12.27
CA LEU A 29 5.65 -7.47 -12.08
C LEU A 29 6.15 -7.78 -10.66
N THR A 30 5.33 -7.57 -9.63
CA THR A 30 5.68 -7.91 -8.25
C THR A 30 5.89 -9.42 -8.09
N ASN A 31 5.01 -10.26 -8.63
CA ASN A 31 5.18 -11.71 -8.54
C ASN A 31 6.42 -12.18 -9.28
N ARG A 32 6.68 -11.64 -10.48
CA ARG A 32 7.89 -11.93 -11.25
C ARG A 32 9.17 -11.54 -10.51
N ALA A 33 9.16 -10.38 -9.85
CA ALA A 33 10.28 -9.94 -9.02
C ALA A 33 10.50 -10.85 -7.81
N VAL A 34 9.42 -11.22 -7.12
CA VAL A 34 9.43 -12.09 -5.93
C VAL A 34 9.87 -13.52 -6.25
N GLU A 35 9.49 -14.05 -7.41
CA GLU A 35 9.91 -15.38 -7.87
C GLU A 35 11.43 -15.48 -8.08
N ALA A 36 12.08 -14.36 -8.36
CA ALA A 36 13.52 -14.27 -8.58
C ALA A 36 14.32 -13.97 -7.29
N LEU A 37 13.67 -13.84 -6.12
CA LEU A 37 14.33 -13.68 -4.83
C LEU A 37 14.62 -15.06 -4.20
N ASP A 38 15.80 -15.18 -3.58
CA ASP A 38 16.18 -16.37 -2.80
C ASP A 38 15.26 -16.53 -1.57
N GLU A 39 15.09 -15.45 -0.80
CA GLU A 39 14.17 -15.38 0.33
C GLU A 39 12.85 -14.73 -0.10
N LYS A 40 11.81 -15.55 -0.26
CA LYS A 40 10.51 -15.07 -0.71
C LYS A 40 9.79 -14.30 0.41
N PRO A 41 9.36 -13.04 0.16
CA PRO A 41 8.54 -12.31 1.11
C PRO A 41 7.21 -13.01 1.37
N LEU A 42 6.58 -12.65 2.49
CA LEU A 42 5.18 -12.97 2.71
C LEU A 42 4.32 -12.04 1.83
N MET A 43 3.48 -12.63 0.98
CA MET A 43 2.58 -11.90 0.09
C MET A 43 1.20 -11.76 0.72
N LEU A 44 0.67 -10.54 0.70
CA LEU A 44 -0.72 -10.23 0.99
C LEU A 44 -1.32 -9.50 -0.21
N ASP A 45 -2.11 -10.19 -1.00
CA ASP A 45 -2.65 -9.66 -2.25
C ASP A 45 -3.89 -8.77 -2.01
N GLU A 46 -4.12 -7.84 -2.94
CA GLU A 46 -5.31 -6.97 -2.95
C GLU A 46 -5.62 -6.34 -1.58
N PHE A 47 -6.87 -6.35 -1.14
CA PHE A 47 -7.25 -6.02 0.23
C PHE A 47 -7.41 -7.34 1.01
N SER A 48 -6.53 -7.63 1.97
CA SER A 48 -6.67 -8.78 2.87
C SER A 48 -6.73 -10.18 2.24
N GLN A 49 -6.11 -10.43 1.06
CA GLN A 49 -6.10 -11.78 0.46
C GLN A 49 -4.78 -12.51 0.73
N ARG A 50 -4.85 -13.64 1.45
CA ARG A 50 -3.69 -14.48 1.75
C ARG A 50 -3.66 -15.72 0.87
N ALA A 51 -2.49 -16.09 0.36
CA ALA A 51 -2.32 -17.26 -0.51
C ALA A 51 -2.73 -18.61 0.14
N ASN A 52 -2.88 -18.66 1.46
CA ASN A 52 -3.08 -19.86 2.27
C ASN A 52 -4.28 -19.80 3.24
N GLY A 53 -5.17 -18.81 3.13
CA GLY A 53 -6.03 -18.39 4.24
C GLY A 53 -7.53 -18.61 4.11
N ARG A 54 -8.16 -18.95 5.25
CA ARG A 54 -9.61 -19.01 5.52
C ARG A 54 -10.19 -17.59 5.75
N PRO A 55 -11.52 -17.39 5.63
CA PRO A 55 -12.15 -16.08 5.82
C PRO A 55 -11.81 -15.44 7.17
N GLY A 56 -11.19 -14.26 7.13
CA GLY A 56 -10.92 -13.40 8.29
C GLY A 56 -11.78 -12.13 8.30
N LEU A 57 -11.61 -11.28 9.31
CA LEU A 57 -12.36 -10.02 9.41
C LEU A 57 -12.15 -9.15 8.17
N GLY A 58 -10.90 -9.04 7.70
CA GLY A 58 -10.57 -8.22 6.52
C GLY A 58 -11.25 -8.73 5.24
N GLU A 59 -11.22 -10.04 4.98
CA GLU A 59 -11.93 -10.65 3.85
C GLU A 59 -13.45 -10.47 3.94
N ALA A 60 -14.03 -10.61 5.14
CA ALA A 60 -15.47 -10.42 5.36
C ALA A 60 -15.91 -8.96 5.11
N LEU A 61 -15.13 -7.98 5.60
CA LEU A 61 -15.38 -6.56 5.35
C LEU A 61 -15.23 -6.21 3.87
N LEU A 62 -14.20 -6.76 3.19
CA LEU A 62 -14.03 -6.55 1.76
C LEU A 62 -15.20 -7.13 0.96
N GLN A 63 -15.69 -8.31 1.35
CA GLN A 63 -16.86 -8.91 0.73
C GLN A 63 -18.10 -8.03 0.90
N ALA A 64 -18.33 -7.48 2.09
CA ALA A 64 -19.42 -6.53 2.33
C ALA A 64 -19.29 -5.26 1.46
N LEU A 65 -18.07 -4.71 1.31
CA LEU A 65 -17.81 -3.56 0.43
C LEU A 65 -18.08 -3.89 -1.05
N ARG A 66 -17.71 -5.09 -1.51
CA ARG A 66 -17.99 -5.56 -2.88
C ARG A 66 -19.48 -5.70 -3.13
N GLU A 67 -20.23 -6.23 -2.16
CA GLU A 67 -21.68 -6.35 -2.24
C GLU A 67 -22.37 -4.99 -2.24
N ALA A 68 -21.98 -4.10 -1.31
CA ALA A 68 -22.51 -2.74 -1.22
C ALA A 68 -22.26 -1.91 -2.48
N SER A 69 -21.12 -2.13 -3.16
CA SER A 69 -20.78 -1.48 -4.42
C SER A 69 -21.32 -2.20 -5.67
N THR A 70 -22.16 -3.22 -5.51
CA THR A 70 -22.71 -4.02 -6.62
C THR A 70 -21.64 -4.60 -7.55
N GLY A 71 -20.48 -4.93 -6.97
CA GLY A 71 -19.32 -5.43 -7.72
C GLY A 71 -18.62 -4.38 -8.57
N ASP A 72 -18.69 -3.08 -8.22
CA ASP A 72 -17.83 -2.08 -8.85
C ASP A 72 -16.34 -2.38 -8.53
N PRO A 73 -15.46 -2.47 -9.54
CA PRO A 73 -14.05 -2.88 -9.36
C PRO A 73 -13.21 -1.87 -8.57
N PHE A 74 -13.73 -0.68 -8.30
CA PHE A 74 -13.11 0.37 -7.49
C PHE A 74 -13.84 0.59 -6.16
N LEU A 75 -14.78 -0.31 -5.80
CA LEU A 75 -15.54 -0.29 -4.53
C LEU A 75 -16.35 1.01 -4.33
N ARG A 76 -16.91 1.55 -5.41
CA ARG A 76 -17.66 2.82 -5.43
C ARG A 76 -19.11 2.58 -5.01
N GLY A 77 -19.35 2.42 -3.71
CA GLY A 77 -20.67 2.16 -3.14
C GLY A 77 -21.52 3.42 -2.89
N GLY A 78 -20.93 4.60 -3.06
CA GLY A 78 -21.59 5.90 -2.85
C GLY A 78 -21.42 6.48 -1.45
N THR A 79 -20.59 5.84 -0.61
CA THR A 79 -20.30 6.29 0.77
C THR A 79 -18.79 6.43 1.00
N PRO A 80 -18.10 7.31 0.26
CA PRO A 80 -16.64 7.29 0.15
C PRO A 80 -15.90 7.39 1.49
N MET A 81 -16.40 8.19 2.44
CA MET A 81 -15.76 8.28 3.76
C MET A 81 -15.95 7.03 4.62
N ALA A 82 -17.13 6.40 4.58
CA ALA A 82 -17.35 5.14 5.30
C ALA A 82 -16.53 4.01 4.67
N GLU A 83 -16.50 3.94 3.34
CA GLU A 83 -15.69 3.01 2.57
C GLU A 83 -14.19 3.20 2.86
N ALA A 84 -13.70 4.44 2.93
CA ALA A 84 -12.32 4.75 3.30
C ALA A 84 -11.98 4.21 4.69
N LEU A 85 -12.81 4.46 5.70
CA LEU A 85 -12.59 3.97 7.06
C LEU A 85 -12.61 2.44 7.15
N LEU A 86 -13.51 1.78 6.42
CA LEU A 86 -13.56 0.32 6.34
C LEU A 86 -12.32 -0.27 5.67
N LEU A 87 -11.85 0.32 4.57
CA LEU A 87 -10.60 -0.09 3.91
C LEU A 87 -9.37 0.15 4.79
N MET A 88 -9.34 1.25 5.55
CA MET A 88 -8.29 1.49 6.55
C MET A 88 -8.34 0.47 7.69
N ALA A 89 -9.53 0.11 8.18
CA ALA A 89 -9.72 -0.92 9.19
C ALA A 89 -9.25 -2.30 8.70
N ILE A 90 -9.54 -2.63 7.44
CA ILE A 90 -8.99 -3.83 6.78
C ILE A 90 -7.46 -3.80 6.82
N LYS A 91 -6.82 -2.69 6.45
CA LYS A 91 -5.36 -2.59 6.42
C LYS A 91 -4.71 -2.54 7.80
N ARG A 92 -5.42 -2.07 8.82
CA ARG A 92 -5.01 -2.24 10.23
C ARG A 92 -5.03 -3.71 10.63
N HIS A 93 -6.12 -4.40 10.35
CA HIS A 93 -6.25 -5.83 10.64
C HIS A 93 -5.15 -6.64 9.91
N ASP A 94 -4.91 -6.32 8.64
CA ASP A 94 -3.83 -6.90 7.87
C ASP A 94 -2.49 -6.71 8.59
N LEU A 95 -2.14 -5.49 9.01
CA LEU A 95 -0.92 -5.24 9.78
C LEU A 95 -0.83 -6.12 11.04
N ASP A 96 -1.87 -6.17 11.86
CA ASP A 96 -1.87 -6.96 13.11
C ASP A 96 -1.55 -8.44 12.84
N THR A 97 -2.09 -8.96 11.74
CA THR A 97 -1.88 -10.34 11.32
C THR A 97 -0.51 -10.60 10.66
N LEU A 98 0.24 -9.55 10.33
CA LEU A 98 1.58 -9.59 9.72
C LEU A 98 2.70 -9.32 10.74
N LEU A 99 2.39 -8.70 11.88
CA LEU A 99 3.36 -8.38 12.93
C LEU A 99 4.26 -9.56 13.34
N PRO A 100 3.78 -10.82 13.46
CA PRO A 100 4.65 -11.94 13.80
C PRO A 100 5.69 -12.29 12.73
N ASP A 101 5.39 -12.09 11.45
CA ASP A 101 6.35 -12.32 10.36
C ASP A 101 7.36 -11.18 10.29
N LEU A 102 6.87 -9.93 10.38
CA LEU A 102 7.74 -8.75 10.47
C LEU A 102 8.70 -8.86 11.66
N ALA A 103 8.23 -9.26 12.84
CA ALA A 103 9.07 -9.42 14.03
C ALA A 103 10.18 -10.46 13.87
N ARG A 104 10.02 -11.44 12.97
CA ARG A 104 11.03 -12.46 12.64
C ARG A 104 12.03 -12.02 11.58
N GLY A 105 12.01 -10.76 11.17
CA GLY A 105 12.88 -10.25 10.10
C GLY A 105 12.34 -10.51 8.70
N ARG A 106 11.14 -11.09 8.55
CA ARG A 106 10.62 -11.49 7.24
C ARG A 106 10.02 -10.28 6.51
N THR A 107 10.47 -10.03 5.28
CA THR A 107 9.86 -9.05 4.38
C THR A 107 8.40 -9.39 4.09
N VAL A 108 7.54 -8.38 4.16
CA VAL A 108 6.13 -8.48 3.77
C VAL A 108 5.87 -7.55 2.60
N VAL A 109 5.17 -8.05 1.58
CA VAL A 109 4.67 -7.23 0.47
C VAL A 109 3.14 -7.28 0.46
N GLU A 110 2.50 -6.13 0.67
CA GLU A 110 1.05 -5.99 0.60
C GLU A 110 0.60 -5.27 -0.68
N GLY A 111 -0.45 -5.77 -1.31
CA GLY A 111 -1.14 -5.10 -2.40
C GLY A 111 -2.11 -4.04 -1.90
N ARG A 112 -2.44 -3.05 -2.76
CA ARG A 112 -3.51 -2.05 -2.56
C ARG A 112 -3.60 -1.58 -1.10
N SER A 113 -2.54 -0.94 -0.62
CA SER A 113 -2.45 -0.45 0.75
C SER A 113 -3.23 0.86 0.91
N VAL A 114 -2.88 1.62 1.95
CA VAL A 114 -3.48 2.91 2.30
C VAL A 114 -3.36 3.94 1.19
N ASP A 115 -2.35 3.86 0.33
CA ASP A 115 -2.20 4.78 -0.80
C ASP A 115 -3.30 4.54 -1.86
N THR A 116 -3.65 3.28 -2.18
CA THR A 116 -4.84 2.98 -3.02
C THR A 116 -6.12 3.53 -2.40
N THR A 117 -6.31 3.33 -1.09
CA THR A 117 -7.50 3.86 -0.40
C THR A 117 -7.56 5.38 -0.50
N ALA A 118 -6.46 6.08 -0.17
CA ALA A 118 -6.38 7.52 -0.21
C ALA A 118 -6.68 8.09 -1.62
N VAL A 119 -6.02 7.55 -2.66
CA VAL A 119 -6.19 8.00 -4.04
C VAL A 119 -7.62 7.78 -4.54
N CYS A 120 -8.15 6.56 -4.40
CA CYS A 120 -9.48 6.24 -4.91
C CYS A 120 -10.56 7.04 -4.19
N GLN A 121 -10.48 7.16 -2.86
CA GLN A 121 -11.52 7.82 -2.07
C GLN A 121 -11.48 9.34 -2.20
N ALA A 122 -10.29 9.94 -2.30
CA ALA A 122 -10.17 11.36 -2.58
C ALA A 122 -10.77 11.75 -3.93
N LEU A 123 -10.64 10.89 -4.95
CA LEU A 123 -11.27 11.12 -6.25
C LEU A 123 -12.79 10.98 -6.24
N LEU A 124 -13.34 10.13 -5.38
CA LEU A 124 -14.79 10.05 -5.22
C LEU A 124 -15.36 11.31 -4.56
N LEU A 125 -14.61 11.92 -3.65
CA LEU A 125 -14.99 13.17 -3.00
C LEU A 125 -14.78 14.40 -3.90
N HIS A 126 -13.74 14.37 -4.75
CA HIS A 126 -13.31 15.50 -5.57
C HIS A 126 -13.07 15.09 -7.03
N PRO A 127 -14.09 14.59 -7.75
CA PRO A 127 -13.90 14.02 -9.08
C PRO A 127 -13.35 15.03 -10.09
N ASP A 128 -13.71 16.31 -9.99
CA ASP A 128 -13.34 17.35 -10.96
C ASP A 128 -12.42 18.43 -10.37
N HIS A 129 -11.87 18.20 -9.18
CA HIS A 129 -10.99 19.13 -8.48
C HIS A 129 -9.67 18.45 -8.14
N PRO A 130 -8.74 18.32 -9.10
CA PRO A 130 -7.54 17.49 -8.93
C PRO A 130 -6.65 17.96 -7.77
N ASP A 131 -6.55 19.26 -7.52
CA ASP A 131 -5.77 19.79 -6.39
C ASP A 131 -6.41 19.46 -5.04
N ARG A 132 -7.75 19.59 -4.94
CA ARG A 132 -8.49 19.15 -3.75
C ARG A 132 -8.40 17.63 -3.55
N ALA A 133 -8.41 16.85 -4.63
CA ALA A 133 -8.19 15.42 -4.57
C ALA A 133 -6.79 15.07 -4.04
N LEU A 134 -5.75 15.82 -4.42
CA LEU A 134 -4.41 15.65 -3.84
C LEU A 134 -4.39 16.01 -2.36
N GLU A 135 -4.91 17.17 -1.98
CA GLU A 135 -5.01 17.59 -0.56
C GLU A 135 -5.72 16.54 0.29
N THR A 136 -6.87 16.03 -0.17
CA THR A 136 -7.65 15.01 0.53
C THR A 136 -6.94 13.66 0.56
N ALA A 137 -6.24 13.25 -0.51
CA ALA A 137 -5.45 12.02 -0.48
C ALA A 137 -4.33 12.09 0.56
N LEU A 138 -3.63 13.22 0.66
CA LEU A 138 -2.60 13.44 1.69
C LEU A 138 -3.20 13.44 3.09
N ALA A 139 -4.36 14.07 3.29
CA ALA A 139 -5.07 14.05 4.57
C ALA A 139 -5.54 12.63 4.96
N LEU A 140 -5.96 11.80 3.99
CA LEU A 140 -6.32 10.40 4.24
C LEU A 140 -5.09 9.55 4.58
N LEU A 141 -3.92 9.83 4.00
CA LEU A 141 -2.66 9.18 4.37
C LEU A 141 -2.21 9.57 5.77
N ASP A 142 -2.32 10.86 6.12
CA ASP A 142 -2.07 11.35 7.48
C ASP A 142 -2.99 10.66 8.50
N LEU A 143 -4.29 10.60 8.19
CA LEU A 143 -5.27 9.85 8.99
C LEU A 143 -4.88 8.37 9.11
N ALA A 144 -4.51 7.71 8.02
CA ALA A 144 -4.07 6.32 8.05
C ALA A 144 -2.84 6.12 8.95
N SER A 145 -1.88 7.04 8.90
CA SER A 145 -0.67 7.03 9.73
C SER A 145 -0.98 7.09 11.23
N SER A 146 -2.12 7.69 11.61
CA SER A 146 -2.59 7.70 12.99
C SER A 146 -3.09 6.34 13.47
N TYR A 147 -3.52 5.43 12.59
CA TYR A 147 -4.02 4.11 12.99
C TYR A 147 -3.05 2.97 12.69
N ARG A 148 -2.13 3.15 11.75
CA ARG A 148 -1.09 2.18 11.42
C ARG A 148 0.14 2.90 10.89
N PRO A 149 1.36 2.42 11.16
CA PRO A 149 2.53 2.87 10.44
C PRO A 149 2.34 2.74 8.92
N LEU A 150 2.86 3.71 8.17
CA LEU A 150 2.94 3.61 6.71
C LEU A 150 3.99 2.56 6.31
N PRO A 151 3.91 2.00 5.08
CA PRO A 151 4.93 1.12 4.55
C PRO A 151 6.32 1.79 4.56
N ASP A 152 7.36 1.00 4.83
CA ASP A 152 8.76 1.45 4.75
C ASP A 152 9.16 1.81 3.32
N LEU A 153 8.53 1.13 2.36
CA LEU A 153 8.71 1.33 0.93
C LEU A 153 7.37 1.14 0.23
N THR A 154 7.03 2.07 -0.67
CA THR A 154 5.91 1.96 -1.58
C THR A 154 6.40 1.87 -3.01
N ILE A 155 6.20 0.70 -3.63
CA ILE A 155 6.51 0.45 -5.04
C ILE A 155 5.25 0.78 -5.84
N LEU A 156 5.27 1.89 -6.55
CA LEU A 156 4.18 2.31 -7.43
C LEU A 156 4.47 1.88 -8.88
N VAL A 157 3.59 1.07 -9.46
CA VAL A 157 3.64 0.76 -10.89
C VAL A 157 2.66 1.66 -11.64
N THR A 158 3.16 2.45 -12.58
CA THR A 158 2.36 3.30 -13.47
C THR A 158 2.47 2.84 -14.91
N ASP A 159 1.48 3.23 -15.73
CA ASP A 159 1.44 2.94 -17.15
C ASP A 159 0.50 3.95 -17.84
N ASP A 160 0.41 3.90 -19.17
CA ASP A 160 -0.66 4.52 -19.93
C ASP A 160 -2.03 4.01 -19.45
N ALA A 161 -2.90 4.94 -19.09
CA ALA A 161 -4.19 4.61 -18.47
C ALA A 161 -5.15 3.91 -19.45
N ASP A 162 -5.07 4.21 -20.76
CA ASP A 162 -5.90 3.55 -21.76
C ASP A 162 -5.43 2.12 -22.02
N GLN A 163 -4.11 1.88 -22.05
CA GLN A 163 -3.55 0.52 -22.10
C GLN A 163 -3.88 -0.28 -20.84
N ALA A 164 -3.78 0.36 -19.67
CA ALA A 164 -4.16 -0.26 -18.39
C ALA A 164 -5.65 -0.65 -18.38
N LEU A 165 -6.53 0.23 -18.86
CA LEU A 165 -7.96 -0.04 -19.01
C LEU A 165 -8.20 -1.26 -19.90
N VAL A 166 -7.58 -1.32 -21.08
CA VAL A 166 -7.73 -2.47 -22.00
C VAL A 166 -7.30 -3.78 -21.34
N ARG A 167 -6.18 -3.78 -20.61
CA ARG A 167 -5.72 -4.98 -19.90
C ARG A 167 -6.64 -5.37 -18.75
N ALA A 168 -7.14 -4.40 -17.98
CA ALA A 168 -8.09 -4.63 -16.90
C ALA A 168 -9.39 -5.25 -17.44
N GLN A 169 -9.97 -4.67 -18.50
CA GLN A 169 -11.19 -5.19 -19.14
C GLN A 169 -11.01 -6.62 -19.67
N ARG A 170 -9.86 -6.91 -20.31
CA ARG A 170 -9.53 -8.26 -20.81
C ARG A 170 -9.39 -9.27 -19.67
N ARG A 171 -8.67 -8.92 -18.60
CA ARG A 171 -8.48 -9.78 -17.42
C ARG A 171 -9.82 -10.09 -16.75
N ASP A 172 -10.62 -9.04 -16.53
CA ASP A 172 -11.88 -9.13 -15.77
C ASP A 172 -13.05 -9.61 -16.63
N ARG A 173 -12.82 -9.84 -17.94
CA ARG A 173 -13.83 -10.22 -18.95
C ARG A 173 -15.07 -9.33 -18.88
N ARG A 174 -14.86 -8.02 -18.66
CA ARG A 174 -15.90 -7.03 -18.41
C ARG A 174 -15.58 -5.75 -19.16
N VAL A 175 -16.59 -5.15 -19.78
CA VAL A 175 -16.51 -3.79 -20.32
C VAL A 175 -16.79 -2.81 -19.19
N PHE A 176 -15.87 -1.87 -18.99
CA PHE A 176 -16.02 -0.80 -18.01
C PHE A 176 -16.86 0.33 -18.58
N THR A 177 -17.65 0.98 -17.74
CA THR A 177 -18.43 2.15 -18.14
C THR A 177 -17.52 3.35 -18.44
N THR A 178 -18.04 4.35 -19.15
CA THR A 178 -17.32 5.62 -19.40
C THR A 178 -16.87 6.29 -18.10
N GLU A 179 -17.69 6.20 -17.06
CA GLU A 179 -17.40 6.73 -15.74
C GLU A 179 -16.24 5.98 -15.08
N GLN A 180 -16.24 4.64 -15.12
CA GLN A 180 -15.16 3.80 -14.63
C GLN A 180 -13.84 4.07 -15.38
N ALA A 181 -13.89 4.20 -16.70
CA ALA A 181 -12.72 4.54 -17.50
C ALA A 181 -12.17 5.93 -17.15
N THR A 182 -13.04 6.92 -16.97
CA THR A 182 -12.66 8.28 -16.53
C THR A 182 -12.03 8.27 -15.15
N PHE A 183 -12.65 7.54 -14.20
CA PHE A 183 -12.11 7.35 -12.86
C PHE A 183 -10.71 6.75 -12.93
N MET A 184 -10.48 5.74 -13.78
CA MET A 184 -9.17 5.13 -13.90
C MET A 184 -8.09 6.10 -14.35
N ARG A 185 -8.36 6.91 -15.38
CA ARG A 185 -7.41 7.92 -15.86
C ARG A 185 -7.04 8.92 -14.76
N LYS A 186 -8.06 9.41 -14.04
CA LYS A 186 -7.88 10.34 -12.92
C LYS A 186 -7.09 9.71 -11.77
N ALA A 187 -7.35 8.44 -11.46
CA ALA A 187 -6.63 7.69 -10.43
C ALA A 187 -5.16 7.46 -10.77
N CYS A 188 -4.83 7.09 -12.02
CA CYS A 188 -3.43 7.00 -12.46
C CYS A 188 -2.69 8.32 -12.28
N ALA A 189 -3.29 9.43 -12.73
CA ALA A 189 -2.69 10.76 -12.58
C ALA A 189 -2.52 11.18 -11.11
N LEU A 190 -3.50 10.88 -10.25
CA LEU A 190 -3.41 11.22 -8.83
C LEU A 190 -2.36 10.39 -8.08
N PHE A 191 -2.21 9.10 -8.40
CA PHE A 191 -1.13 8.28 -7.86
C PHE A 191 0.26 8.87 -8.13
N GLU A 192 0.52 9.32 -9.36
CA GLU A 192 1.79 9.97 -9.71
C GLU A 192 2.03 11.24 -8.89
N ARG A 193 0.98 12.04 -8.67
CA ARG A 193 1.07 13.25 -7.85
C ARG A 193 1.32 12.95 -6.38
N VAL A 194 0.66 11.94 -5.81
CA VAL A 194 0.89 11.51 -4.41
C VAL A 194 2.31 10.96 -4.25
N ALA A 195 2.80 10.15 -5.19
CA ALA A 195 4.17 9.63 -5.13
C ALA A 195 5.22 10.75 -5.17
N ALA A 196 4.96 11.82 -5.93
CA ALA A 196 5.85 12.97 -6.03
C ALA A 196 5.97 13.78 -4.72
N THR A 197 5.01 13.68 -3.79
CA THR A 197 5.08 14.39 -2.50
C THR A 197 5.98 13.70 -1.47
N ASP A 198 6.30 12.42 -1.66
CA ASP A 198 7.10 11.62 -0.72
C ASP A 198 8.10 10.72 -1.49
N PRO A 199 9.11 11.30 -2.16
CA PRO A 199 10.10 10.53 -2.92
C PRO A 199 11.00 9.65 -2.05
N ALA A 200 10.97 9.82 -0.72
CA ALA A 200 11.69 8.98 0.21
C ALA A 200 11.02 7.61 0.36
N ARG A 201 9.70 7.58 0.55
CA ARG A 201 8.91 6.35 0.67
C ARG A 201 8.61 5.69 -0.67
N TYR A 202 8.47 6.47 -1.73
CA TYR A 202 8.06 5.95 -3.04
C TYR A 202 9.23 5.54 -3.95
N ARG A 203 9.04 4.43 -4.65
CA ARG A 203 9.81 4.02 -5.83
C ARG A 203 8.84 3.74 -6.97
N VAL A 204 9.02 4.41 -8.10
CA VAL A 204 8.07 4.39 -9.21
C VAL A 204 8.65 3.62 -10.39
N VAL A 205 7.92 2.62 -10.88
CA VAL A 205 8.16 1.99 -12.18
C VAL A 205 7.19 2.56 -13.19
N ASP A 206 7.72 3.26 -14.19
CA ASP A 206 6.93 3.77 -15.31
C ASP A 206 7.04 2.84 -16.52
N ARG A 207 5.98 2.06 -16.77
CA ARG A 207 5.91 1.09 -17.87
C ARG A 207 5.74 1.72 -19.26
N ARG A 208 5.56 3.03 -19.35
CA ARG A 208 5.56 3.76 -20.64
C ARG A 208 6.96 3.80 -21.24
N ILE A 209 7.98 3.72 -20.38
CA ILE A 209 9.40 3.84 -20.77
C ILE A 209 10.26 2.67 -20.27
N THR A 210 9.72 1.81 -19.41
CA THR A 210 10.45 0.68 -18.80
C THR A 210 9.82 -0.63 -19.27
N ASP A 211 10.62 -1.54 -19.84
CA ASP A 211 10.12 -2.85 -20.23
C ASP A 211 9.89 -3.76 -19.01
N GLU A 212 9.20 -4.90 -19.22
CA GLU A 212 8.81 -5.78 -18.12
C GLU A 212 9.96 -6.49 -17.41
N TYR A 213 11.07 -6.76 -18.09
CA TYR A 213 12.24 -7.43 -17.51
C TYR A 213 13.02 -6.45 -16.64
N GLU A 214 13.23 -5.24 -17.16
CA GLU A 214 13.85 -4.16 -16.40
C GLU A 214 13.00 -3.78 -15.19
N ALA A 215 11.69 -3.60 -15.37
CA ALA A 215 10.76 -3.29 -14.29
C ALA A 215 10.79 -4.35 -13.18
N ALA A 216 10.75 -5.65 -13.53
CA ALA A 216 10.81 -6.71 -12.54
C ALA A 216 12.17 -6.77 -11.83
N ALA A 217 13.26 -6.48 -12.52
CA ALA A 217 14.58 -6.38 -11.92
C ALA A 217 14.68 -5.22 -10.91
N GLN A 218 14.20 -4.03 -11.28
CA GLN A 218 14.16 -2.87 -10.37
C GLN A 218 13.35 -3.16 -9.10
N ILE A 219 12.16 -3.74 -9.26
CA ILE A 219 11.28 -4.11 -8.14
C ILE A 219 11.97 -5.13 -7.23
N ARG A 220 12.61 -6.16 -7.80
CA ARG A 220 13.37 -7.17 -7.05
C ARG A 220 14.47 -6.52 -6.23
N ASP A 221 15.26 -5.65 -6.85
CA ASP A 221 16.40 -5.00 -6.20
C ASP A 221 15.94 -4.09 -5.06
N TRP A 222 14.85 -3.33 -5.24
CA TRP A 222 14.27 -2.52 -4.17
C TRP A 222 13.75 -3.36 -3.00
N ILE A 223 13.05 -4.47 -3.28
CA ILE A 223 12.59 -5.40 -2.24
C ILE A 223 13.79 -5.99 -1.48
N GLY A 224 14.83 -6.42 -2.19
CA GLY A 224 16.04 -7.00 -1.59
C GLY A 224 16.83 -6.00 -0.74
N SER A 225 16.79 -4.71 -1.07
CA SER A 225 17.52 -3.66 -0.33
C SER A 225 16.74 -3.01 0.80
N ALA A 226 15.46 -3.33 1.00
CA ALA A 226 14.60 -2.63 1.95
C ALA A 226 14.85 -2.96 3.45
N GLY A 227 15.69 -3.95 3.76
CA GLY A 227 15.86 -4.50 5.11
C GLY A 227 16.78 -3.77 6.09
N PRO A 228 17.93 -3.18 5.70
CA PRO A 228 18.87 -2.59 6.66
C PRO A 228 18.37 -1.28 7.27
N GLY A 229 18.60 -1.10 8.58
CA GLY A 229 18.45 0.21 9.25
C GLY A 229 17.01 0.65 9.52
N LEU A 230 16.06 -0.29 9.58
CA LEU A 230 14.66 0.01 9.82
C LEU A 230 14.40 0.55 11.23
N ASP A 231 13.54 1.56 11.30
CA ASP A 231 13.03 2.10 12.55
C ASP A 231 12.03 1.16 13.22
N CYS A 232 11.84 1.31 14.53
CA CYS A 232 10.81 0.60 15.27
C CYS A 232 9.39 0.94 14.77
N LEU A 233 8.56 -0.08 14.54
CA LEU A 233 7.12 0.11 14.32
C LEU A 233 6.41 0.28 15.66
N ARG A 234 5.92 1.48 15.94
CA ARG A 234 5.20 1.79 17.19
C ARG A 234 3.71 1.93 16.94
N GLU A 235 2.93 1.63 17.98
CA GLU A 235 1.50 1.91 17.99
C GLU A 235 1.28 3.43 18.12
N PRO A 236 0.69 4.13 17.13
CA PRO A 236 0.63 5.60 17.17
C PRO A 236 -0.15 6.16 18.36
N TRP A 237 -1.17 5.45 18.86
CA TRP A 237 -2.02 5.91 19.97
C TRP A 237 -1.43 5.69 21.37
N MET A 238 -0.29 5.01 21.49
CA MET A 238 0.33 4.68 22.79
C MET A 238 1.42 5.67 23.24
N GLY A 239 1.64 6.75 22.48
CA GLY A 239 2.61 7.81 22.79
C GLY A 239 4.07 7.43 22.48
N GLU A 240 4.99 8.37 22.69
CA GLU A 240 6.41 8.25 22.27
C GLU A 240 7.17 7.10 22.99
N GLY A 241 6.74 6.76 24.21
CA GLY A 241 7.28 5.65 25.03
C GLY A 241 6.72 4.26 24.68
N ALA A 242 5.85 4.15 23.68
CA ALA A 242 5.26 2.88 23.28
C ALA A 242 6.34 1.87 22.83
N PRO A 243 6.30 0.60 23.30
CA PRO A 243 7.23 -0.40 22.82
C PRO A 243 6.99 -0.66 21.33
N CYS A 244 8.06 -0.99 20.61
CA CYS A 244 7.96 -1.47 19.24
C CYS A 244 7.07 -2.73 19.17
N MET A 245 6.11 -2.74 18.25
CA MET A 245 5.21 -3.86 17.99
C MET A 245 5.94 -5.11 17.46
N CYS A 246 7.19 -4.95 17.00
CA CYS A 246 8.02 -6.05 16.50
C CYS A 246 9.09 -6.51 17.52
N CYS A 247 10.02 -5.63 17.90
CA CYS A 247 11.16 -6.00 18.75
C CYS A 247 10.94 -5.73 20.25
N GLY A 248 9.85 -5.09 20.64
CA GLY A 248 9.56 -4.72 22.03
C GLY A 248 10.41 -3.58 22.61
N HIS A 249 11.38 -3.05 21.86
CA HIS A 249 12.23 -1.95 22.32
C HIS A 249 11.41 -0.68 22.62
N ARG A 250 11.74 0.02 23.71
CA ARG A 250 11.18 1.31 24.09
C ARG A 250 12.23 2.39 23.89
N ALA A 251 11.84 3.55 23.35
CA ALA A 251 12.73 4.71 23.42
C ALA A 251 13.01 5.02 24.90
N GLU A 252 14.27 5.22 25.26
CA GLU A 252 14.60 5.75 26.58
C GLU A 252 13.96 7.13 26.72
N GLU A 253 13.20 7.36 27.80
CA GLU A 253 12.72 8.69 28.14
C GLU A 253 13.94 9.59 28.33
N VAL A 254 14.08 10.62 27.50
CA VAL A 254 15.05 11.68 27.76
C VAL A 254 14.60 12.34 29.07
N PRO A 255 15.38 12.29 30.16
CA PRO A 255 14.97 12.91 31.42
C PRO A 255 14.77 14.41 31.17
N ALA A 256 13.66 14.95 31.68
CA ALA A 256 13.31 16.37 31.61
C ALA A 256 14.35 17.29 32.25
#